data_AF-A0AAV7SBW9-F1
#
_entry.id   AF-A0AAV7SBW9-F1
#
_cell.length_a   1.000
_cell.length_b   1.000
_cell.length_c   1.000
_cell.angle_alpha   90.00
_cell.angle_beta   90.00
_cell.angle_gamma   90.00
#
_symmetry.space_group_name_H-M   'P 1'
#
loop_
_entity.id
_entity.type
_entity.pdbx_description
1 polymer ?
#
loop_
_entity_poly.entity_id
_entity_poly.type
_entity_poly.pdbx_seq_one_letter_code
_entity_poly.pdbx_strand_id
1 'polypeptide(L)'
;MDSSKTDRPERRTTLVTRELSREDLNSKLDQLSFGTKCAEEDWAAFRDVVYNTAIAHLDQNTRKHQDWLDDNDEDIQILLDEKCEAFRSLQQNTTTASKKAVYNSIKSKVNAKIREMQDSWLSRKADEIQKYTDSNNSKHFYDALKTTYGP
;
A
#
# COMPACT_ATOMS: atom_id res chain seq x y z
N MET A 1 -28.83 8.40 37.54
CA MET A 1 -27.62 7.60 37.78
C MET A 1 -27.79 6.31 37.02
N ASP A 2 -26.94 6.07 36.02
CA ASP A 2 -26.26 4.79 35.76
C ASP A 2 -25.73 4.83 34.32
N SER A 3 -24.48 5.26 34.18
CA SER A 3 -23.72 5.23 32.93
C SER A 3 -22.83 3.99 32.92
N SER A 4 -23.44 2.80 32.96
CA SER A 4 -22.73 1.55 32.74
C SER A 4 -22.58 1.31 31.23
N LYS A 5 -21.65 2.05 30.61
CA LYS A 5 -21.16 1.74 29.27
C LYS A 5 -20.49 0.38 29.33
N THR A 6 -21.01 -0.52 28.50
CA THR A 6 -20.52 -1.87 28.24
C THR A 6 -19.03 -1.87 27.91
N ASP A 7 -18.24 -2.18 28.92
CA ASP A 7 -16.81 -2.41 28.82
C ASP A 7 -16.57 -3.79 28.18
N ARG A 8 -16.40 -3.77 26.85
CA ARG A 8 -16.18 -4.98 26.04
C ARG A 8 -14.70 -5.38 26.16
N PRO A 9 -14.36 -6.59 26.65
CA PRO A 9 -12.98 -6.98 26.97
C PRO A 9 -12.02 -6.96 25.76
N GLU A 10 -12.55 -7.14 24.55
CA GLU A 10 -11.80 -7.01 23.28
C GLU A 10 -11.27 -5.58 23.04
N ARG A 11 -11.94 -4.55 23.58
CA ARG A 11 -11.48 -3.15 23.47
C ARG A 11 -10.35 -2.83 24.44
N ARG A 12 -10.34 -3.45 25.63
CA ARG A 12 -9.25 -3.29 26.61
C ARG A 12 -7.97 -3.96 26.14
N THR A 13 -8.06 -5.18 25.63
CA THR A 13 -6.91 -5.90 25.08
C THR A 13 -6.30 -5.16 23.89
N THR A 14 -7.09 -4.70 22.93
CA THR A 14 -6.58 -3.92 21.78
C THR A 14 -6.01 -2.56 22.15
N LEU A 15 -6.51 -1.89 23.19
CA LEU A 15 -5.93 -0.65 23.70
C LEU A 15 -4.59 -0.91 24.41
N VAL A 16 -4.51 -1.96 25.24
CA VAL A 16 -3.28 -2.35 25.93
C VAL A 16 -2.20 -2.75 24.92
N THR A 17 -2.54 -3.49 23.86
CA THR A 17 -1.58 -3.83 22.79
C THR A 17 -1.10 -2.60 22.03
N ARG A 18 -1.97 -1.60 21.80
CA ARG A 18 -1.58 -0.31 21.18
C ARG A 18 -0.67 0.52 22.06
N GLU A 19 -0.88 0.50 23.36
CA GLU A 19 -0.10 1.27 24.33
C GLU A 19 1.31 0.65 24.51
N LEU A 20 1.37 -0.67 24.63
CA LEU A 20 2.63 -1.44 24.63
C LEU A 20 3.45 -1.25 23.33
N SER A 21 2.77 -1.22 22.17
CA SER A 21 3.41 -0.94 20.88
C SER A 21 4.01 0.47 20.81
N ARG A 22 3.34 1.46 21.40
CA ARG A 22 3.82 2.85 21.44
C ARG A 22 5.05 2.99 22.34
N GLU A 23 5.05 2.33 23.50
CA GLU A 23 6.18 2.37 24.43
C GLU A 23 7.44 1.69 23.86
N ASP A 24 7.28 0.55 23.18
CA ASP A 24 8.38 -0.14 22.50
C ASP A 24 8.96 0.70 21.34
N LEU A 25 8.09 1.35 20.55
CA LEU A 25 8.51 2.24 19.47
C LEU A 25 9.31 3.43 20.02
N ASN A 26 8.79 4.12 21.04
CA ASN A 26 9.48 5.25 21.65
C ASN A 26 10.84 4.84 22.23
N SER A 27 10.90 3.70 22.93
CA SER A 27 12.16 3.20 23.50
C SER A 27 13.22 2.88 22.44
N LYS A 28 12.80 2.40 21.26
CA LYS A 28 13.71 2.14 20.13
C LYS A 28 14.11 3.42 19.38
N LEU A 29 13.23 4.41 19.30
CA LEU A 29 13.56 5.71 18.73
C LEU A 29 14.54 6.50 19.60
N ASP A 30 14.42 6.43 20.94
CA ASP A 30 15.34 7.10 21.87
C ASP A 30 16.77 6.51 21.81
N GLN A 31 16.91 5.29 21.30
CA GLN A 31 18.21 4.64 21.07
C GLN A 31 18.85 5.01 19.72
N LEU A 32 18.12 5.68 18.82
CA LEU A 32 18.66 6.16 17.56
C LEU A 32 19.41 7.49 17.76
N SER A 33 20.70 7.50 17.46
CA SER A 33 21.50 8.72 17.44
C SER A 33 21.39 9.42 16.08
N PHE A 34 20.57 10.46 16.00
CA PHE A 34 20.51 11.34 14.82
C PHE A 34 21.70 12.31 14.80
N GLY A 35 22.30 12.55 13.63
CA GLY A 35 23.39 13.49 13.44
C GLY A 35 24.80 12.91 13.61
N THR A 36 24.94 11.59 13.72
CA THR A 36 26.26 10.91 13.74
C THR A 36 26.73 10.52 12.33
N LYS A 37 25.82 10.50 11.34
CA LYS A 37 26.02 10.03 9.97
C LYS A 37 25.44 11.01 8.92
N CYS A 38 25.49 10.64 7.63
CA CYS A 38 24.82 11.40 6.57
C CYS A 38 23.29 11.37 6.77
N ALA A 39 22.59 12.46 6.39
CA ALA A 39 21.14 12.59 6.56
C ALA A 39 20.33 11.43 5.93
N GLU A 40 20.85 10.83 4.85
CA GLU A 40 20.25 9.65 4.20
C GLU A 40 20.30 8.41 5.08
N GLU A 41 21.42 8.20 5.79
CA GLU A 41 21.67 7.03 6.64
C GLU A 41 20.88 7.12 7.96
N ASP A 42 20.76 8.33 8.51
CA ASP A 42 19.91 8.62 9.67
C ASP A 42 18.43 8.40 9.35
N TRP A 43 17.98 8.81 8.16
CA TRP A 43 16.61 8.56 7.69
C TRP A 43 16.32 7.08 7.44
N ALA A 44 17.29 6.34 6.90
CA ALA A 44 17.17 4.90 6.72
C ALA A 44 17.02 4.20 8.08
N ALA A 45 17.87 4.54 9.07
CA ALA A 45 17.81 3.94 10.40
C ALA A 45 16.48 4.21 11.12
N PHE A 46 15.94 5.43 11.01
CA PHE A 46 14.60 5.73 11.53
C PHE A 46 13.51 4.90 10.87
N ARG A 47 13.53 4.83 9.53
CA ARG A 47 12.53 4.10 8.75
C ARG A 47 12.51 2.63 9.16
N ASP A 48 13.68 2.02 9.28
CA ASP A 48 13.82 0.60 9.64
C ASP A 48 13.29 0.33 11.05
N VAL A 49 13.61 1.20 12.03
CA VAL A 49 13.09 1.05 13.41
C VAL A 49 11.57 1.14 13.44
N VAL A 50 10.98 2.11 12.75
CA VAL A 50 9.53 2.27 12.67
C VAL A 50 8.89 1.07 11.97
N TYR A 51 9.43 0.63 10.84
CA TYR A 51 8.89 -0.47 10.06
C TYR A 51 8.98 -1.82 10.79
N ASN A 52 10.14 -2.14 11.38
CA ASN A 52 10.35 -3.38 12.11
C ASN A 52 9.50 -3.45 13.40
N THR A 53 9.35 -2.32 14.10
CA THR A 53 8.49 -2.25 15.29
C THR A 53 7.02 -2.38 14.88
N ALA A 54 6.62 -1.77 13.77
CA ALA A 54 5.28 -1.95 13.23
C ALA A 54 5.02 -3.43 12.89
N ILE A 55 5.92 -4.13 12.22
CA ILE A 55 5.76 -5.57 11.92
C ILE A 55 5.73 -6.44 13.18
N ALA A 56 6.55 -6.12 14.19
CA ALA A 56 6.63 -6.92 15.41
C ALA A 56 5.34 -6.87 16.26
N HIS A 57 4.61 -5.74 16.23
CA HIS A 57 3.39 -5.54 17.02
C HIS A 57 2.11 -5.65 16.18
N LEU A 58 2.17 -5.22 14.93
CA LEU A 58 1.11 -5.38 13.96
C LEU A 58 1.50 -6.61 13.15
N ASP A 59 0.94 -7.76 13.56
CA ASP A 59 1.03 -9.01 12.81
C ASP A 59 0.91 -8.69 11.31
N GLN A 60 1.85 -9.19 10.52
CA GLN A 60 1.94 -8.82 9.11
C GLN A 60 0.64 -9.24 8.43
N ASN A 61 -0.24 -8.26 8.20
CA ASN A 61 -1.52 -8.51 7.56
C ASN A 61 -1.23 -8.78 6.08
N THR A 62 -0.81 -10.01 5.80
CA THR A 62 -0.75 -10.56 4.45
C THR A 62 -2.19 -10.68 4.00
N ARG A 63 -2.76 -9.57 3.55
CA ARG A 63 -3.99 -9.60 2.77
C ARG A 63 -3.66 -10.40 1.52
N LYS A 64 -3.97 -11.71 1.55
CA LYS A 64 -3.86 -12.59 0.38
C LYS A 64 -5.05 -12.35 -0.57
N HIS A 65 -5.38 -11.09 -0.81
CA HIS A 65 -6.32 -10.74 -1.86
C HIS A 65 -5.46 -10.57 -3.09
N GLN A 66 -5.62 -11.48 -4.06
CA GLN A 66 -5.05 -11.29 -5.39
C GLN A 66 -5.76 -10.10 -6.04
N ASP A 67 -5.29 -8.90 -5.72
CA ASP A 67 -5.71 -7.70 -6.40
C ASP A 67 -4.84 -7.54 -7.64
N TRP A 68 -5.36 -6.85 -8.66
CA TRP A 68 -4.65 -6.63 -9.93
C TRP A 68 -3.27 -5.96 -9.78
N LEU A 69 -2.99 -5.36 -8.61
CA LEU A 69 -1.71 -4.74 -8.30
C LEU A 69 -0.61 -5.78 -8.05
N ASP A 70 -0.92 -6.90 -7.41
CA ASP A 70 0.07 -7.91 -7.05
C ASP A 70 0.62 -8.63 -8.29
N ASP A 71 -0.22 -8.84 -9.31
CA ASP A 71 0.18 -9.45 -10.59
C ASP A 71 1.09 -8.52 -11.44
N ASN A 72 1.14 -7.23 -11.13
CA ASN A 72 1.81 -6.20 -11.96
C ASN A 72 2.77 -5.33 -11.12
N ASP A 73 3.18 -5.78 -9.94
CA ASP A 73 3.94 -4.98 -8.98
C ASP A 73 5.29 -4.51 -9.56
N GLU A 74 6.04 -5.42 -10.20
CA GLU A 74 7.31 -5.14 -10.88
C GLU A 74 7.12 -4.12 -12.02
N ASP A 75 6.10 -4.32 -12.87
CA ASP A 75 5.82 -3.43 -13.99
C ASP A 75 5.37 -2.04 -13.51
N ILE A 76 4.56 -1.98 -12.46
CA ILE A 76 4.13 -0.72 -11.83
C ILE A 76 5.35 0.00 -11.23
N GLN A 77 6.28 -0.73 -10.61
CA GLN A 77 7.50 -0.14 -10.07
C GLN A 77 8.34 0.53 -11.16
N ILE A 78 8.52 -0.13 -12.31
CA ILE A 78 9.22 0.44 -13.47
C ILE A 78 8.54 1.74 -13.93
N LEU A 79 7.21 1.75 -14.07
CA LEU A 79 6.44 2.94 -14.48
C LEU A 79 6.54 4.09 -13.47
N LEU A 80 6.59 3.77 -12.18
CA LEU A 80 6.77 4.75 -11.11
C LEU A 80 8.18 5.35 -11.14
N ASP A 81 9.20 4.53 -11.40
CA ASP A 81 10.59 5.00 -11.50
C ASP A 81 10.74 5.98 -12.67
N GLU A 82 10.19 5.67 -13.86
CA GLU A 82 10.19 6.58 -15.01
C GLU A 82 9.53 7.93 -14.69
N LYS A 83 8.39 7.91 -14.01
CA LYS A 83 7.67 9.12 -13.59
C LYS A 83 8.46 9.91 -12.56
N CYS A 84 9.11 9.23 -11.61
CA CYS A 84 9.96 9.84 -10.60
C CYS A 84 11.18 10.52 -11.24
N GLU A 85 11.86 9.88 -12.18
CA GLU A 85 12.98 10.48 -12.91
C GLU A 85 12.55 11.73 -13.70
N ALA A 86 11.40 11.67 -14.37
CA ALA A 86 10.84 12.81 -15.09
C ALA A 86 10.51 13.97 -14.14
N PHE A 87 10.03 13.65 -12.93
CA PHE A 87 9.73 14.65 -11.91
C PHE A 87 11.01 15.27 -11.30
N ARG A 88 12.05 14.46 -11.02
CA ARG A 88 13.35 14.98 -10.56
C ARG A 88 13.98 15.90 -11.62
N SER A 89 13.92 15.52 -12.88
CA SER A 89 14.39 16.33 -14.01
C SER A 89 13.65 17.67 -14.13
N LEU A 90 12.35 17.69 -13.82
CA LEU A 90 11.54 18.91 -13.75
C LEU A 90 11.96 19.81 -12.57
N GLN A 91 12.27 19.23 -11.41
CA GLN A 91 12.66 19.99 -10.21
C GLN A 91 14.06 20.61 -10.29
N GLN A 92 15.03 19.91 -10.91
CA GLN A 92 16.43 20.37 -10.98
C GLN A 92 16.65 21.63 -11.82
N ASN A 93 15.67 22.06 -12.60
CA ASN A 93 15.83 23.16 -13.54
C ASN A 93 14.74 24.22 -13.31
N THR A 94 15.07 25.49 -13.52
CA THR A 94 14.08 26.57 -13.63
C THR A 94 12.99 26.19 -14.64
N THR A 95 11.76 26.06 -14.15
CA THR A 95 10.60 25.47 -14.82
C THR A 95 10.37 26.05 -16.22
N THR A 96 10.82 25.34 -17.25
CA THR A 96 10.53 25.67 -18.66
C THR A 96 9.31 24.89 -19.13
N ALA A 97 8.40 25.54 -19.86
CA ALA A 97 7.15 24.93 -20.35
C ALA A 97 7.36 23.60 -21.11
N SER A 98 8.48 23.47 -21.83
CA SER A 98 8.86 22.26 -22.55
C SER A 98 9.08 21.05 -21.62
N LYS A 99 9.81 21.19 -20.51
CA LYS A 99 10.04 20.09 -19.55
C LYS A 99 8.76 19.67 -18.84
N LYS A 100 7.88 20.63 -18.55
CA LYS A 100 6.53 20.34 -18.02
C LYS A 100 5.69 19.52 -19.00
N ALA A 101 5.80 19.80 -20.30
CA ALA A 101 5.13 19.02 -21.34
C ALA A 101 5.68 17.58 -21.41
N VAL A 102 6.99 17.38 -21.28
CA VAL A 102 7.62 16.05 -21.22
C VAL A 102 7.15 15.27 -19.98
N TYR A 103 7.15 15.89 -18.80
CA TYR A 103 6.62 15.24 -17.60
C TYR A 103 5.15 14.85 -17.75
N ASN A 104 4.32 15.73 -18.30
CA ASN A 104 2.91 15.45 -18.52
C ASN A 104 2.68 14.31 -19.52
N SER A 105 3.50 14.19 -20.56
CA SER A 105 3.39 13.09 -21.52
C SER A 105 3.78 11.76 -20.89
N ILE A 106 4.86 11.71 -20.10
CA ILE A 106 5.26 10.52 -19.34
C ILE A 106 4.17 10.13 -18.33
N LYS A 107 3.67 11.10 -17.55
CA LYS A 107 2.56 10.88 -16.62
C LYS A 107 1.33 10.31 -17.32
N SER A 108 0.98 10.81 -18.50
CA SER A 108 -0.15 10.29 -19.28
C SER A 108 0.06 8.85 -19.72
N LYS A 109 1.27 8.51 -20.18
CA LYS A 109 1.63 7.13 -20.58
C LYS A 109 1.56 6.17 -19.41
N VAL A 110 2.17 6.53 -18.27
CA VAL A 110 2.13 5.75 -17.03
C VAL A 110 0.68 5.49 -16.60
N ASN A 111 -0.14 6.55 -16.54
CA ASN A 111 -1.54 6.40 -16.17
C ASN A 111 -2.33 5.52 -17.16
N ALA A 112 -2.04 5.59 -18.45
CA ALA A 112 -2.67 4.74 -19.45
C ALA A 112 -2.30 3.27 -19.25
N LYS A 113 -1.02 2.98 -18.98
CA LYS A 113 -0.56 1.60 -18.76
C LYS A 113 -1.14 0.98 -17.49
N ILE A 114 -1.19 1.75 -16.41
CA ILE A 114 -1.83 1.33 -15.15
C ILE A 114 -3.31 1.00 -15.37
N ARG A 115 -4.04 1.81 -16.15
CA ARG A 115 -5.43 1.52 -16.50
C ARG A 115 -5.57 0.25 -17.32
N GLU A 116 -4.70 0.03 -18.31
CA GLU A 116 -4.71 -1.17 -19.13
C GLU A 116 -4.51 -2.45 -18.28
N MET A 117 -3.59 -2.43 -17.31
CA MET A 117 -3.37 -3.54 -16.38
C MET A 117 -4.62 -3.83 -15.53
N GLN A 118 -5.24 -2.77 -14.99
CA GLN A 118 -6.47 -2.89 -14.22
C GLN A 118 -7.63 -3.42 -15.07
N ASP A 119 -7.84 -2.87 -16.27
CA ASP A 119 -8.91 -3.26 -17.19
C ASP A 119 -8.74 -4.72 -17.64
N SER A 120 -7.50 -5.15 -17.90
CA SER A 120 -7.18 -6.54 -18.25
C SER A 120 -7.54 -7.50 -17.11
N TRP A 121 -7.25 -7.14 -15.86
CA TRP A 121 -7.64 -7.96 -14.71
C TRP A 121 -9.15 -7.98 -14.49
N LEU A 122 -9.83 -6.83 -14.62
CA LEU A 122 -11.30 -6.75 -14.50
C LEU A 122 -11.99 -7.58 -15.58
N SER A 123 -11.47 -7.56 -16.81
CA SER A 123 -11.99 -8.41 -17.90
C SER A 123 -11.83 -9.89 -17.57
N ARG A 124 -10.64 -10.33 -17.12
CA ARG A 124 -10.42 -11.72 -16.70
C ARG A 124 -11.35 -12.14 -15.57
N LYS A 125 -11.59 -11.24 -14.60
CA LYS A 125 -12.50 -11.51 -13.48
C LYS A 125 -13.95 -11.59 -13.92
N ALA A 126 -14.38 -10.75 -14.86
CA ALA A 126 -15.72 -10.82 -15.46
C ALA A 126 -15.93 -12.18 -16.17
N ASP A 127 -14.95 -12.62 -16.97
CA ASP A 127 -15.00 -13.92 -17.66
C ASP A 127 -15.07 -15.09 -16.66
N GLU A 128 -14.31 -15.02 -15.57
CA GLU A 128 -14.33 -16.02 -14.49
C GLU A 128 -15.72 -16.11 -13.82
N ILE A 129 -16.31 -14.97 -13.47
CA ILE A 129 -17.64 -14.89 -12.85
C ILE A 129 -18.72 -15.41 -13.82
N GLN A 130 -18.62 -15.06 -15.10
CA GLN A 130 -19.53 -15.55 -16.13
C GLN A 130 -19.45 -17.08 -16.25
N LYS A 131 -18.24 -17.65 -16.27
CA LYS A 131 -18.02 -19.09 -16.34
C LYS A 131 -18.67 -19.86 -15.18
N TYR A 132 -18.61 -19.32 -13.96
CA TYR A 132 -19.28 -19.94 -12.81
C TYR A 132 -20.81 -19.87 -12.90
N THR A 133 -21.33 -18.78 -13.47
CA THR A 133 -22.76 -18.63 -13.75
C THR A 133 -23.22 -19.67 -14.77
N ASP A 134 -22.50 -19.82 -15.88
CA ASP A 134 -22.81 -20.78 -16.95
C ASP A 134 -22.73 -22.24 -16.44
N SER A 135 -21.86 -22.50 -15.47
CA SER A 135 -21.69 -23.82 -14.83
C SER A 135 -22.63 -24.07 -13.65
N ASN A 136 -23.55 -23.15 -13.34
CA ASN A 136 -24.45 -23.17 -12.18
C ASN A 136 -23.73 -23.41 -10.83
N ASN A 137 -22.49 -22.91 -10.70
CA ASN A 137 -21.67 -23.09 -9.51
C ASN A 137 -21.73 -21.85 -8.60
N SER A 138 -22.78 -21.79 -7.79
CA SER A 138 -23.07 -20.66 -6.91
C SER A 138 -21.96 -20.38 -5.90
N LYS A 139 -21.30 -21.42 -5.36
CA LYS A 139 -20.22 -21.26 -4.38
C LYS A 139 -19.05 -20.46 -4.94
N HIS A 140 -18.55 -20.88 -6.10
CA HIS A 140 -17.41 -20.21 -6.74
C HIS A 140 -17.77 -18.81 -7.29
N PHE A 141 -19.03 -18.60 -7.68
CA PHE A 141 -19.54 -17.27 -8.03
C PHE A 141 -19.42 -16.28 -6.85
N TYR A 142 -19.88 -16.66 -5.66
CA TYR A 142 -19.79 -15.81 -4.47
C TYR A 142 -18.35 -15.60 -4.01
N ASP A 143 -17.51 -16.64 -4.08
CA ASP A 143 -16.08 -16.52 -3.74
C ASP A 143 -15.35 -15.54 -4.69
N ALA A 144 -15.66 -15.60 -6.00
CA ALA A 144 -15.11 -14.66 -6.98
C ALA A 144 -15.58 -13.22 -6.74
N LEU A 145 -16.86 -13.02 -6.43
CA LEU A 145 -17.43 -11.70 -6.11
C LEU A 145 -16.79 -11.09 -4.86
N LYS A 146 -16.56 -11.91 -3.82
CA LYS A 146 -15.90 -11.46 -2.59
C LYS A 146 -14.44 -11.05 -2.84
N THR A 147 -13.79 -11.70 -3.80
CA THR A 147 -12.43 -11.35 -4.21
C THR A 147 -12.37 -9.99 -4.92
N THR A 148 -13.40 -9.60 -5.68
CA THR A 148 -13.40 -8.32 -6.42
C THR A 148 -13.79 -7.11 -5.59
N TYR A 149 -14.65 -7.26 -4.59
CA TYR A 149 -15.14 -6.14 -3.76
C TYR A 149 -14.43 -6.00 -2.41
N GLY A 150 -13.57 -6.95 -2.05
CA GLY A 150 -12.92 -7.01 -0.75
C GLY A 150 -13.78 -7.71 0.33
N PRO A 151 -13.18 -8.06 1.49
CA PRO A 151 -13.85 -8.77 2.57
C PRO A 151 -14.94 -7.98 3.30
#